data_AF-A0A0U1KKA6-F1
#
_entry.id   AF-A0A0U1KKA6-F1
#
_cell.length_a   1.000
_cell.length_b   1.000
_cell.length_c   1.000
_cell.angle_alpha   90.00
_cell.angle_beta   90.00
_cell.angle_gamma   90.00
#
_symmetry.space_group_name_H-M   'P 1'
#
loop_
_entity.id
_entity.type
_entity.pdbx_description
1 polymer ?
#
loop_
_entity_poly.entity_id
_entity_poly.type
_entity_poly.pdbx_seq_one_letter_code
_entity_poly.pdbx_strand_id
1 'polypeptide(L)'
;MKKPKNDLYLIEAKDLICGVDFEVVTNTPYNGDVTVHFYEFENHEIDTDLATMLGLGVVKNLHIVDDYYIYNASNDHADNFGFMNEVTRIAIYYQITHPHYDDKELEEFIINTERGRKYLKKLQTVDSDMPFQKLKEIYDRKKGNLVLLDRQI
;
A
#
# COMPACT_ATOMS: atom_id res chain seq x y z
N MET A 1 -23.56 9.85 11.80
CA MET A 1 -22.41 8.93 11.72
C MET A 1 -22.13 8.65 10.26
N LYS A 2 -21.04 9.18 9.70
CA LYS A 2 -20.61 8.82 8.34
C LYS A 2 -20.07 7.38 8.42
N LYS A 3 -20.55 6.48 7.55
CA LYS A 3 -19.92 5.16 7.36
C LYS A 3 -18.43 5.38 7.06
N PRO A 4 -17.52 4.50 7.49
CA PRO A 4 -16.17 4.50 6.92
C PRO A 4 -16.36 4.35 5.41
N LYS A 5 -15.95 5.36 4.66
CA LYS A 5 -15.89 5.26 3.20
C LYS A 5 -14.80 4.23 2.90
N ASN A 6 -14.96 3.49 1.81
CA ASN A 6 -13.82 2.74 1.30
C ASN A 6 -12.86 3.79 0.74
N ASP A 7 -11.76 4.06 1.44
CA ASP A 7 -10.82 5.14 1.12
C ASP A 7 -9.78 4.72 0.05
N LEU A 8 -10.04 3.63 -0.68
CA LEU A 8 -9.20 3.10 -1.75
C LEU A 8 -10.02 2.88 -3.02
N TYR A 9 -9.61 3.51 -4.12
CA TYR A 9 -10.22 3.35 -5.44
C TYR A 9 -9.23 2.73 -6.42
N LEU A 10 -9.72 1.76 -7.21
CA LEU A 10 -8.98 1.13 -8.29
C LEU A 10 -9.34 1.82 -9.60
N ILE A 11 -8.34 2.26 -10.34
CA ILE A 11 -8.47 2.90 -11.65
C ILE A 11 -7.72 2.04 -12.68
N GLU A 12 -8.37 1.75 -13.81
CA GLU A 12 -7.74 0.99 -14.90
C GLU A 12 -6.74 1.88 -15.64
N ALA A 13 -5.51 1.39 -15.85
CA ALA A 13 -4.46 2.19 -16.48
C ALA A 13 -4.80 2.63 -17.91
N LYS A 14 -5.63 1.87 -18.63
CA LYS A 14 -6.10 2.21 -19.98
C LYS A 14 -6.94 3.49 -20.04
N ASP A 15 -7.48 3.93 -18.90
CA ASP A 15 -8.32 5.11 -18.79
C ASP A 15 -7.51 6.39 -18.50
N LEU A 16 -6.18 6.28 -18.35
CA LEU A 16 -5.27 7.39 -18.05
C LEU A 16 -4.12 7.48 -19.06
N ILE A 17 -3.72 8.70 -19.41
CA ILE A 17 -2.63 8.99 -20.35
C ILE A 17 -1.51 9.73 -19.61
N CYS A 18 -0.31 9.12 -19.57
CA CYS A 18 0.88 9.75 -18.98
C CYS A 18 1.24 11.05 -19.71
N GLY A 19 1.50 12.12 -18.95
CA GLY A 19 1.77 13.47 -19.44
C GLY A 19 0.52 14.29 -19.79
N VAL A 20 -0.67 13.70 -19.71
CA VAL A 20 -1.96 14.38 -19.89
C VAL A 20 -2.77 14.32 -18.60
N ASP A 21 -2.94 13.12 -18.05
CA ASP A 21 -3.73 12.88 -16.84
C ASP A 21 -2.88 12.78 -15.58
N PHE A 22 -1.62 12.32 -15.72
CA PHE A 22 -0.70 12.22 -14.60
C PHE A 22 0.76 12.40 -15.00
N GLU A 23 1.62 12.70 -14.02
CA GLU A 23 3.08 12.70 -14.15
C GLU A 23 3.74 11.79 -13.08
N VAL A 24 4.82 11.09 -13.43
CA VAL A 24 5.54 10.21 -12.51
C VAL A 24 6.37 11.04 -11.54
N VAL A 25 6.21 10.79 -10.23
CA VAL A 25 6.85 11.59 -9.17
C VAL A 25 8.00 10.82 -8.50
N THR A 26 7.90 9.50 -8.43
CA THR A 26 8.96 8.65 -7.85
C THR A 26 10.04 8.31 -8.87
N ASN A 27 11.22 7.93 -8.37
CA ASN A 27 12.31 7.41 -9.22
C ASN A 27 12.08 5.96 -9.68
N THR A 28 10.91 5.38 -9.38
CA THR A 28 10.55 4.05 -9.83
C THR A 28 10.17 4.08 -11.31
N PRO A 29 10.59 3.08 -12.11
CA PRO A 29 10.25 3.04 -13.52
C PRO A 29 8.73 2.97 -13.70
N TYR A 30 8.21 3.77 -14.63
CA TYR A 30 6.84 3.66 -15.13
C TYR A 30 6.87 2.98 -16.52
N ASN A 31 6.03 1.98 -16.71
CA ASN A 31 5.86 1.32 -18.00
C ASN A 31 4.36 1.17 -18.28
N GLY A 32 3.85 1.94 -19.24
CA GLY A 32 2.44 1.93 -19.62
C GLY A 32 1.96 0.63 -20.27
N ASP A 33 2.87 -0.21 -20.77
CA ASP A 33 2.52 -1.51 -21.36
C ASP A 33 2.35 -2.60 -20.28
N VAL A 34 2.84 -2.35 -19.06
CA VAL A 34 2.87 -3.32 -17.96
C VAL A 34 1.98 -2.88 -16.79
N THR A 35 1.84 -1.57 -16.57
CA THR A 35 0.99 -1.03 -15.50
C THR A 35 -0.47 -1.26 -15.84
N VAL A 36 -1.15 -2.07 -15.02
CA VAL A 36 -2.57 -2.41 -15.25
C VAL A 36 -3.50 -1.56 -14.40
N HIS A 37 -3.10 -1.24 -13.16
CA HIS A 37 -3.94 -0.52 -12.22
C HIS A 37 -3.21 0.66 -11.59
N PHE A 38 -4.00 1.67 -11.28
CA PHE A 38 -3.66 2.77 -10.39
C PHE A 38 -4.59 2.72 -9.16
N TYR A 39 -4.05 3.14 -8.02
CA TYR A 39 -4.73 3.15 -6.73
C TYR A 39 -4.76 4.57 -6.18
N GLU A 40 -5.96 5.09 -5.96
CA GLU A 40 -6.21 6.40 -5.34
C GLU A 40 -6.59 6.22 -3.87
N PHE A 41 -6.04 7.06 -2.99
CA PHE A 41 -6.29 7.04 -1.56
C PHE A 41 -6.94 8.37 -1.11
N GLU A 42 -8.17 8.34 -0.60
CA GLU A 42 -8.85 9.56 -0.11
C GLU A 42 -8.15 10.11 1.16
N ASN A 43 -7.88 11.42 1.21
CA ASN A 43 -7.33 12.13 2.39
C ASN A 43 -5.99 11.56 2.91
N HIS A 44 -5.14 11.10 1.99
CA HIS A 44 -3.89 10.42 2.32
C HIS A 44 -2.66 11.27 1.99
N GLU A 45 -1.75 11.44 2.96
CA GLU A 45 -0.44 12.04 2.70
C GLU A 45 0.51 10.97 2.17
N ILE A 46 0.91 11.10 0.90
CA ILE A 46 1.73 10.09 0.22
C ILE A 46 3.13 10.01 0.83
N ASP A 47 3.45 8.83 1.39
CA ASP A 47 4.82 8.44 1.77
C ASP A 47 5.52 7.81 0.54
N THR A 48 6.23 8.62 -0.24
CA THR A 48 6.93 8.17 -1.46
C THR A 48 8.08 7.19 -1.17
N ASP A 49 8.71 7.31 -0.01
CA ASP A 49 9.84 6.46 0.40
C ASP A 49 9.34 5.06 0.73
N LEU A 50 8.25 4.97 1.49
CA LEU A 50 7.58 3.70 1.76
C LEU A 50 7.07 3.04 0.48
N ALA A 51 6.43 3.82 -0.42
CA ALA A 51 5.96 3.31 -1.70
C ALA A 51 7.13 2.68 -2.49
N THR A 52 8.21 3.43 -2.64
CA THR A 52 9.43 2.97 -3.35
C THR A 52 10.01 1.71 -2.72
N MET A 53 10.10 1.66 -1.38
CA MET A 53 10.63 0.50 -0.64
C MET A 53 9.80 -0.76 -0.86
N LEU A 54 8.48 -0.62 -1.00
CA LEU A 54 7.57 -1.71 -1.32
C LEU A 54 7.56 -2.06 -2.82
N GLY A 55 8.27 -1.32 -3.66
CA GLY A 55 8.27 -1.51 -5.11
C GLY A 55 7.01 -0.99 -5.80
N LEU A 56 6.38 0.02 -5.18
CA LEU A 56 5.29 0.81 -5.73
C LEU A 56 5.85 2.11 -6.29
N GLY A 57 5.22 2.62 -7.34
CA GLY A 57 5.47 3.96 -7.85
C GLY A 57 4.33 4.91 -7.53
N VAL A 58 4.62 6.21 -7.53
CA VAL A 58 3.64 7.27 -7.30
C VAL A 58 3.60 8.18 -8.52
N VAL A 59 2.40 8.48 -8.96
CA VAL A 59 2.11 9.49 -9.97
C VAL A 59 1.24 10.59 -9.38
N LYS A 60 1.41 11.81 -9.86
CA LYS A 60 0.58 12.95 -9.48
C LYS A 60 -0.49 13.17 -10.54
N ASN A 61 -1.74 13.34 -10.08
CA ASN A 61 -2.85 13.74 -10.92
C ASN A 61 -2.65 15.18 -11.41
N LEU A 62 -2.79 15.42 -12.72
CA LEU A 62 -2.62 16.76 -13.31
C LEU A 62 -3.90 17.60 -13.28
N HIS A 63 -5.06 16.98 -13.02
CA HIS A 63 -6.37 17.64 -13.03
C HIS A 63 -6.88 18.04 -11.65
N ILE A 64 -6.36 17.40 -10.59
CA ILE A 64 -6.76 17.65 -9.20
C ILE A 64 -5.52 18.02 -8.39
N VAL A 65 -5.60 19.14 -7.68
CA VAL A 65 -4.49 19.67 -6.88
C VAL A 65 -4.23 18.72 -5.70
N ASP A 66 -2.95 18.41 -5.50
CA ASP A 66 -2.44 17.55 -4.41
C ASP A 66 -3.06 16.14 -4.37
N ASP A 67 -3.46 15.63 -5.54
CA ASP A 67 -3.99 14.28 -5.70
C ASP A 67 -2.97 13.36 -6.39
N TYR A 68 -2.92 12.10 -5.96
CA TYR A 68 -1.88 11.15 -6.31
C TYR A 68 -2.43 9.75 -6.48
N TYR A 69 -1.86 9.03 -7.44
CA TYR A 69 -2.12 7.61 -7.62
C TYR A 69 -0.86 6.79 -7.36
N ILE A 70 -1.07 5.55 -6.89
CA ILE A 70 -0.01 4.57 -6.68
C ILE A 70 -0.18 3.45 -7.71
N TYR A 71 0.93 2.90 -8.22
CA TYR A 71 0.92 1.78 -9.15
C TYR A 71 2.01 0.75 -8.80
N ASN A 72 1.89 -0.48 -9.31
CA ASN A 72 2.93 -1.50 -9.13
C ASN A 72 4.11 -1.23 -10.05
N ALA A 73 5.26 -0.80 -9.49
CA ALA A 73 6.48 -0.55 -10.25
C ALA A 73 7.46 -1.73 -10.26
N SER A 74 7.14 -2.81 -9.54
CA SER A 74 8.02 -3.97 -9.36
C SER A 74 8.18 -4.84 -10.61
N ASN A 75 7.39 -4.59 -11.67
CA ASN A 75 7.40 -5.33 -12.94
C ASN A 75 7.29 -6.87 -12.79
N ASP A 76 6.73 -7.36 -11.68
CA ASP A 76 6.56 -8.78 -11.37
C ASP A 76 5.23 -9.36 -11.90
N HIS A 77 4.61 -8.66 -12.85
CA HIS A 77 3.37 -9.08 -13.52
C HIS A 77 3.52 -10.34 -14.37
N ALA A 78 4.75 -10.69 -14.76
CA ALA A 78 5.04 -11.92 -15.51
C ALA A 78 4.93 -13.20 -14.65
N ASP A 79 4.93 -13.06 -13.32
CA ASP A 79 4.72 -14.18 -12.41
C ASP A 79 3.22 -14.46 -12.28
N ASN A 80 2.84 -15.74 -12.14
CA ASN A 80 1.44 -16.17 -11.85
C ASN A 80 0.85 -15.56 -10.57
N PHE A 81 1.65 -14.81 -9.81
CA PHE A 81 1.33 -14.17 -8.55
C PHE A 81 1.42 -12.64 -8.60
N GLY A 82 1.69 -12.03 -9.76
CA GLY A 82 1.93 -10.58 -9.89
C GLY A 82 0.80 -9.73 -9.29
N PHE A 83 -0.46 -10.07 -9.59
CA PHE A 83 -1.61 -9.36 -9.00
C PHE A 83 -1.70 -9.52 -7.47
N MET A 84 -1.42 -10.72 -6.93
CA MET A 84 -1.43 -10.90 -5.47
C MET A 84 -0.29 -10.13 -4.79
N ASN A 85 0.89 -10.06 -5.42
CA ASN A 85 2.00 -9.27 -4.93
C ASN A 85 1.67 -7.78 -4.93
N GLU A 86 1.08 -7.27 -6.03
CA GLU A 86 0.58 -5.90 -6.17
C GLU A 86 -0.43 -5.56 -5.06
N VAL A 87 -1.50 -6.36 -4.92
CA VAL A 87 -2.52 -6.13 -3.89
C VAL A 87 -1.92 -6.19 -2.48
N THR A 88 -0.97 -7.11 -2.24
CA THR A 88 -0.34 -7.20 -0.91
C THR A 88 0.53 -5.98 -0.62
N ARG A 89 1.31 -5.47 -1.60
CA ARG A 89 2.09 -4.22 -1.43
C ARG A 89 1.18 -3.05 -1.11
N ILE A 90 0.07 -2.92 -1.83
CA ILE A 90 -0.93 -1.88 -1.60
C ILE A 90 -1.55 -2.02 -0.19
N ALA A 91 -1.92 -3.22 0.23
CA ALA A 91 -2.47 -3.47 1.57
C ALA A 91 -1.46 -3.10 2.68
N ILE A 92 -0.18 -3.47 2.52
CA ILE A 92 0.90 -3.10 3.45
C ILE A 92 1.06 -1.58 3.51
N TYR A 93 1.15 -0.93 2.34
CA TYR A 93 1.29 0.52 2.24
C TYR A 93 0.12 1.22 2.94
N TYR A 94 -1.10 0.79 2.64
CA TYR A 94 -2.33 1.34 3.20
C TYR A 94 -2.40 1.15 4.71
N GLN A 95 -2.12 -0.05 5.23
CA GLN A 95 -2.15 -0.31 6.67
C GLN A 95 -1.12 0.52 7.44
N ILE A 96 0.07 0.74 6.88
CA ILE A 96 1.11 1.57 7.52
C ILE A 96 0.71 3.05 7.56
N THR A 97 0.14 3.55 6.47
CA THR A 97 -0.24 4.96 6.33
C THR A 97 -1.57 5.29 7.01
N HIS A 98 -2.44 4.29 7.18
CA HIS A 98 -3.73 4.37 7.85
C HIS A 98 -3.75 3.43 9.06
N PRO A 99 -3.00 3.71 10.13
CA PRO A 99 -2.82 2.79 11.27
C PRO A 99 -4.12 2.47 12.03
N HIS A 100 -5.18 3.27 11.82
CA HIS A 100 -6.51 3.05 12.38
C HIS A 100 -7.32 1.99 11.62
N TYR A 101 -7.04 1.76 10.34
CA TYR A 101 -7.67 0.69 9.57
C TYR A 101 -7.23 -0.67 10.13
N ASP A 102 -8.12 -1.67 10.13
CA ASP A 102 -7.83 -3.00 10.71
C ASP A 102 -7.90 -4.12 9.68
N ASP A 103 -6.76 -4.37 9.03
CA ASP A 103 -6.58 -5.52 8.16
C ASP A 103 -6.13 -6.74 8.97
N LYS A 104 -7.10 -7.57 9.38
CA LYS A 104 -6.85 -8.79 10.15
C LYS A 104 -6.16 -9.88 9.33
N GLU A 105 -6.45 -9.96 8.04
CA GLU A 105 -5.84 -10.97 7.17
C GLU A 105 -4.36 -10.69 6.98
N LEU A 106 -4.00 -9.41 6.81
CA LEU A 106 -2.61 -8.96 6.76
C LEU A 106 -1.89 -9.23 8.09
N GLU A 107 -2.54 -9.00 9.23
CA GLU A 107 -1.99 -9.34 10.55
C GLU A 107 -1.71 -10.85 10.69
N GLU A 108 -2.73 -11.66 10.45
CA GLU A 108 -2.67 -13.11 10.58
C GLU A 108 -1.60 -13.70 9.69
N PHE A 109 -1.45 -13.20 8.46
CA PHE A 109 -0.47 -13.71 7.53
C PHE A 109 0.93 -13.13 7.77
N ILE A 110 1.11 -11.81 7.73
CA ILE A 110 2.44 -11.17 7.73
C ILE A 110 3.07 -11.13 9.12
N ILE A 111 2.29 -10.79 10.15
CA ILE A 111 2.81 -10.57 11.50
C ILE A 111 2.93 -11.87 12.26
N ASN A 112 1.92 -12.73 12.18
CA ASN A 112 1.85 -13.93 13.02
C ASN A 112 2.57 -15.15 12.41
N THR A 113 3.14 -15.05 11.21
CA THR A 113 3.86 -16.18 10.57
C THR A 113 5.25 -15.81 10.06
N GLU A 114 6.21 -16.73 10.22
CA GLU A 114 7.57 -16.58 9.65
C GLU A 114 7.52 -16.55 8.11
N ARG A 115 6.58 -17.30 7.51
CA ARG A 115 6.37 -17.33 6.06
C ARG A 115 5.93 -15.96 5.55
N GLY A 116 4.99 -15.30 6.23
CA GLY A 116 4.52 -13.97 5.89
C GLY A 116 5.63 -12.93 6.00
N ARG A 117 6.44 -12.96 7.06
CA ARG A 117 7.62 -12.08 7.17
C ARG A 117 8.62 -12.28 6.03
N LYS A 118 8.92 -13.54 5.67
CA LYS A 118 9.80 -13.84 4.52
C LYS A 118 9.17 -13.38 3.19
N TYR A 119 7.86 -13.49 3.06
CA TYR A 119 7.13 -13.01 1.89
C TYR A 119 7.19 -11.48 1.77
N LEU A 120 6.96 -10.75 2.86
CA LEU A 120 7.13 -9.29 2.91
C LEU A 120 8.55 -8.87 2.51
N LYS A 121 9.59 -9.58 2.96
CA LYS A 121 10.98 -9.31 2.51
C LYS A 121 11.17 -9.49 1.01
N LYS A 122 10.47 -10.45 0.39
CA LYS A 122 10.54 -10.67 -1.06
C LYS A 122 9.78 -9.62 -1.88
N LEU A 123 8.75 -9.00 -1.30
CA LEU A 123 7.96 -7.97 -1.99
C LEU A 123 8.70 -6.64 -2.10
N GLN A 124 9.64 -6.37 -1.18
CA GLN A 124 10.39 -5.14 -1.11
C GLN A 124 11.50 -5.06 -2.17
N THR A 125 11.78 -3.86 -2.63
CA THR A 125 12.91 -3.57 -3.54
C THR A 125 14.22 -3.35 -2.81
N VAL A 126 14.15 -3.09 -1.50
CA VAL A 126 15.29 -2.85 -0.62
C VAL A 126 15.23 -3.85 0.53
N ASP A 127 16.38 -4.45 0.89
CA ASP A 127 16.46 -5.32 2.07
C ASP A 127 16.31 -4.49 3.34
N SER A 128 15.08 -4.42 3.84
CA SER A 128 14.70 -3.65 5.00
C SER A 128 13.71 -4.44 5.87
N ASP A 129 13.90 -4.36 7.19
CA ASP A 129 12.90 -4.83 8.16
C ASP A 129 11.91 -3.73 8.55
N MET A 130 12.04 -2.50 8.00
CA MET A 130 11.25 -1.34 8.41
C MET A 130 9.74 -1.53 8.20
N PRO A 131 9.23 -1.99 7.04
CA PRO A 131 7.79 -2.17 6.85
C PRO A 131 7.21 -3.19 7.83
N PHE A 132 7.97 -4.25 8.15
CA PHE A 132 7.57 -5.25 9.14
C PHE A 132 7.47 -4.63 10.54
N GLN A 133 8.47 -3.85 10.96
CA GLN A 133 8.45 -3.20 12.27
C GLN A 133 7.30 -2.20 12.40
N LYS A 134 7.06 -1.37 11.38
CA LYS A 134 5.93 -0.42 11.37
C LYS A 134 4.59 -1.16 11.50
N LEU A 135 4.36 -2.22 10.72
CA LEU A 135 3.14 -3.02 10.83
C LEU A 135 3.01 -3.65 12.23
N LYS A 136 4.08 -4.27 12.73
CA LYS A 136 4.08 -4.89 14.06
C LYS A 136 3.72 -3.89 15.16
N GLU A 137 4.30 -2.69 15.14
CA GLU A 137 3.96 -1.63 16.09
C GLU A 137 2.48 -1.23 16.01
N ILE A 138 1.91 -1.13 14.81
CA ILE A 138 0.49 -0.80 14.62
C ILE A 138 -0.40 -1.86 15.27
N TYR A 139 -0.17 -3.14 14.99
CA TYR A 139 -0.98 -4.22 15.54
C TYR A 139 -0.78 -4.44 17.04
N ASP A 140 0.46 -4.28 17.55
CA ASP A 140 0.74 -4.34 18.98
C ASP A 140 0.01 -3.22 19.75
N ARG A 141 -0.01 -1.99 19.21
CA ARG A 141 -0.76 -0.87 19.81
C ARG A 141 -2.26 -1.16 19.84
N LYS A 142 -2.82 -1.73 18.77
CA LYS A 142 -4.25 -2.13 18.73
C LYS A 142 -4.58 -3.20 19.79
N LYS A 143 -3.73 -4.20 19.96
CA LYS A 143 -3.86 -5.22 21.02
C LYS A 143 -3.76 -4.62 22.42
N GLY A 144 -2.79 -3.73 22.64
CA GLY A 144 -2.64 -3.02 23.91
C GLY A 144 -3.86 -2.17 24.29
N ASN A 145 -4.49 -1.54 23.29
CA ASN A 145 -5.72 -0.77 23.48
C ASN A 145 -6.95 -1.66 23.79
N LEU A 146 -7.01 -2.89 23.25
CA LEU A 146 -8.06 -3.86 23.58
C LEU A 146 -8.01 -4.28 25.05
N VAL A 147 -6.81 -4.43 25.64
CA VAL A 147 -6.66 -4.81 27.07
C VAL A 147 -7.10 -3.69 28.02
N LEU A 148 -7.07 -2.42 27.59
CA LEU A 148 -7.52 -1.28 28.40
C LEU A 148 -9.04 -1.09 28.40
N LEU A 149 -9.76 -1.63 27.40
CA LEU A 149 -11.22 -1.54 27.31
C LEU A 149 -11.97 -2.62 28.12
N ASP A 150 -11.31 -3.72 28.48
CA ASP A 150 -11.90 -4.81 29.29
C ASP A 150 -11.95 -4.53 30.80
N ARG A 151 -11.63 -3.30 31.23
CA ARG A 151 -11.77 -2.87 32.64
C ARG A 151 -12.29 -1.46 32.76
N GLN A 152 -13.56 -1.25 32.39
CA GLN A 152 -14.42 -0.29 33.07
C GLN A 152 -15.92 -0.54 32.78
N ILE A 153 -16.59 -1.01 33.84
CA ILE A 153 -18.05 -1.06 34.15
C ILE A 153 -18.83 -2.23 33.57
#